data_AF-V4S711-F1
#
_entry.id   AF-V4S711-F1
#
_cell.length_a   1.000
_cell.length_b   1.000
_cell.length_c   1.000
_cell.angle_alpha   90.00
_cell.angle_beta   90.00
_cell.angle_gamma   90.00
#
_symmetry.space_group_name_H-M   'P 1'
#
loop_
_entity.id
_entity.type
_entity.pdbx_description
1 polymer ?
#
loop_
_entity_poly.entity_id
_entity_poly.type
_entity_poly.pdbx_seq_one_letter_code
_entity_poly.pdbx_strand_id
1 'polypeptide(L)'
;MEIAMGLEASGQNFIWVVRKNKNNGGEEEKEDWLPEGFEKRMEGKGLIIRGWAPQVLILDHEAVGGFVTHCGWNSILEGVTAGVPLVTWPVYAEQFYNEKIVNEVLKIGIGVGIQKWCRIVGDFVKREAIVKAVNEIMMGDRAEEMRSRAKAFGEMAKRAVENGGSSFSNLNSLIEDLSLRRH
;
A
#
# COMPACT_ATOMS: atom_id res chain seq x y z
N MET A 1 12.18 14.09 0.72
CA MET A 1 11.95 15.18 -0.25
C MET A 1 11.11 14.76 -1.46
N GLU A 2 11.57 13.85 -2.34
CA GLU A 2 10.84 13.47 -3.58
C GLU A 2 9.39 13.02 -3.35
N ILE A 3 9.12 12.24 -2.29
CA ILE A 3 7.76 11.80 -1.94
C ILE A 3 6.84 13.00 -1.67
N ALA A 4 7.26 13.93 -0.83
CA ALA A 4 6.48 15.12 -0.52
C ALA A 4 6.19 15.93 -1.79
N MET A 5 7.23 16.21 -2.58
CA MET A 5 7.10 16.95 -3.84
C MET A 5 6.21 16.23 -4.85
N GLY A 6 6.27 14.90 -4.91
CA GLY A 6 5.42 14.08 -5.77
C GLY A 6 3.96 14.08 -5.33
N LEU A 7 3.70 13.98 -4.03
CA LEU A 7 2.35 14.08 -3.47
C LEU A 7 1.75 15.46 -3.75
N GLU A 8 2.49 16.54 -3.47
CA GLU A 8 2.06 17.91 -3.78
C GLU A 8 1.79 18.12 -5.27
N ALA A 9 2.71 17.69 -6.13
CA ALA A 9 2.57 17.83 -7.58
C ALA A 9 1.47 16.93 -8.19
N SER A 10 1.10 15.83 -7.53
CA SER A 10 -0.01 14.98 -7.99
C SER A 10 -1.37 15.68 -7.87
N GLY A 11 -1.49 16.63 -6.93
CA GLY A 11 -2.74 17.31 -6.62
C GLY A 11 -3.81 16.42 -5.95
N GLN A 12 -3.50 15.15 -5.68
CA GLN A 12 -4.41 14.19 -5.05
C GLN A 12 -4.48 14.39 -3.54
N ASN A 13 -5.63 14.05 -2.94
CA ASN A 13 -5.73 13.96 -1.49
C ASN A 13 -4.95 12.74 -0.99
N PHE A 14 -4.29 12.86 0.16
CA PHE A 14 -3.47 11.77 0.69
C PHE A 14 -3.48 11.67 2.21
N ILE A 15 -3.24 10.45 2.70
CA ILE A 15 -2.80 10.19 4.06
C ILE A 15 -1.39 9.60 3.95
N TRP A 16 -0.41 10.25 4.58
CA TRP A 16 0.97 9.80 4.56
C TRP A 16 1.46 9.46 5.96
N VAL A 17 1.73 8.18 6.19
CA VAL A 17 2.26 7.68 7.47
C VAL A 17 3.78 7.70 7.43
N VAL A 18 4.40 8.44 8.35
CA VAL A 18 5.85 8.61 8.44
C VAL A 18 6.35 8.01 9.74
N ARG A 19 7.26 7.03 9.67
CA ARG A 19 7.82 6.40 10.87
C ARG A 19 8.75 7.37 11.59
N LYS A 20 8.55 7.55 12.90
CA LYS A 20 9.52 8.23 13.78
C LYS A 20 10.77 7.37 13.91
N ASN A 21 11.96 7.97 13.73
CA ASN A 21 13.22 7.26 13.93
C ASN A 21 13.49 7.14 15.43
N LYS A 22 13.46 5.91 15.97
CA LYS A 22 13.68 5.67 17.41
C LYS A 22 15.10 5.98 17.92
N ASN A 23 16.05 6.29 17.02
CA ASN A 23 17.46 6.50 17.38
C ASN A 23 17.82 7.96 17.70
N ASN A 24 16.91 8.91 17.50
CA ASN A 24 17.15 10.31 17.82
C ASN A 24 16.35 10.64 19.09
N GLY A 25 16.99 10.43 20.24
CA GLY A 25 16.40 10.75 21.53
C GLY A 25 16.29 12.27 21.72
N GLY A 26 15.06 12.73 22.00
CA GLY A 26 14.79 14.03 22.60
C GLY A 26 14.80 15.22 21.65
N GLU A 27 13.84 16.12 21.90
CA GLU A 27 13.64 17.44 21.29
C GLU A 27 12.98 17.46 19.91
N GLU A 28 12.12 18.47 19.74
CA GLU A 28 11.29 18.73 18.57
C GLU A 28 12.11 18.58 17.28
N GLU A 29 11.92 17.44 16.60
CA GLU A 29 12.65 17.07 15.38
C GLU A 29 12.49 18.18 14.35
N LYS A 30 13.58 18.86 13.98
CA LYS A 30 13.60 19.63 12.74
C LYS A 30 13.21 18.69 11.60
N GLU A 31 12.12 19.01 10.93
CA GLU A 31 11.55 18.18 9.87
C GLU A 31 12.28 18.38 8.54
N ASP A 32 13.62 18.27 8.56
CA ASP A 32 14.51 18.52 7.43
C ASP A 32 14.29 17.53 6.25
N TRP A 33 13.39 16.55 6.42
CA TRP A 33 12.96 15.60 5.40
C TRP A 33 11.77 16.09 4.54
N LEU A 34 11.08 17.15 4.98
CA LEU A 34 9.98 17.82 4.28
C LEU A 34 10.44 19.13 3.63
N PRO A 35 9.86 19.52 2.48
CA PRO A 35 10.06 20.85 1.92
C PRO A 35 9.52 21.92 2.89
N GLU A 36 10.20 23.06 2.96
CA GLU A 36 9.76 24.19 3.78
C GLU A 36 8.31 24.58 3.43
N GLY A 37 7.45 24.72 4.45
CA GLY A 37 6.05 25.09 4.29
C GLY A 37 5.13 24.02 3.67
N PHE A 38 5.60 22.78 3.49
CA PHE A 38 4.82 21.71 2.87
C PHE A 38 3.47 21.47 3.53
N GLU A 39 3.43 21.29 4.86
CA GLU A 39 2.17 21.03 5.56
C GLU A 39 1.15 22.17 5.39
N LYS A 40 1.62 23.42 5.42
CA LYS A 40 0.77 24.59 5.17
C LYS A 40 0.21 24.60 3.76
N ARG A 41 0.99 24.20 2.74
CA ARG A 41 0.50 24.09 1.36
C ARG A 41 -0.48 22.93 1.17
N MET A 42 -0.36 21.89 1.99
CA MET A 42 -1.22 20.69 1.93
C MET A 42 -2.42 20.73 2.87
N GLU A 43 -2.64 21.84 3.59
CA GLU A 43 -3.79 22.00 4.49
C GLU A 43 -5.11 21.77 3.73
N GLY A 44 -5.98 20.92 4.29
CA GLY A 44 -7.25 20.52 3.67
C GLY A 44 -7.16 19.50 2.53
N LYS A 45 -5.95 19.09 2.11
CA LYS A 45 -5.74 18.07 1.06
C LYS A 45 -4.94 16.85 1.54
N GLY A 46 -3.94 17.06 2.39
CA GLY A 46 -3.03 16.04 2.86
C GLY A 46 -3.03 15.93 4.39
N LEU A 47 -2.97 14.70 4.89
CA LEU A 47 -2.78 14.42 6.31
C LEU A 47 -1.48 13.63 6.52
N ILE A 48 -0.56 14.15 7.34
CA ILE A 48 0.64 13.43 7.75
C ILE A 48 0.42 12.82 9.13
N ILE A 49 0.55 11.49 9.24
CA ILE A 49 0.49 10.77 10.50
C ILE A 49 1.90 10.34 10.88
N ARG A 50 2.42 10.88 11.98
CA ARG A 50 3.77 10.54 12.49
C ARG A 50 3.67 9.35 13.45
N GLY A 51 4.36 8.25 13.13
CA GLY A 51 4.38 7.02 13.92
C GLY A 51 3.53 5.91 13.30
N TRP A 52 2.42 5.57 13.94
CA TRP A 52 1.54 4.47 13.54
C TRP A 52 0.15 4.99 13.15
N ALA A 53 -0.46 4.32 12.19
CA ALA A 53 -1.83 4.58 11.74
C ALA A 53 -2.61 3.27 11.65
N PRO A 54 -3.95 3.29 11.85
CA PRO A 54 -4.79 2.12 11.73
C PRO A 54 -5.01 1.75 10.26
N GLN A 55 -4.01 1.13 9.62
CA GLN A 55 -3.98 0.86 8.17
C GLN A 55 -5.24 0.14 7.68
N VAL A 56 -5.70 -0.91 8.37
CA VAL A 56 -6.91 -1.65 7.98
C VAL A 56 -8.15 -0.75 7.99
N LEU A 57 -8.31 0.10 9.00
CA LEU A 57 -9.46 1.02 9.08
C LEU A 57 -9.39 2.11 8.00
N ILE A 58 -8.18 2.56 7.65
CA ILE A 58 -8.00 3.52 6.56
C ILE A 58 -8.38 2.86 5.23
N LEU A 59 -7.86 1.66 4.95
CA LEU A 59 -8.11 0.95 3.69
C LEU A 59 -9.58 0.57 3.49
N ASP A 60 -10.32 0.28 4.56
CA ASP A 60 -11.75 -0.06 4.50
C ASP A 60 -12.66 1.17 4.32
N HIS A 61 -12.11 2.39 4.36
CA HIS A 61 -12.88 3.61 4.21
C HIS A 61 -13.17 3.93 2.73
N GLU A 62 -14.43 4.24 2.39
CA GLU A 62 -14.90 4.47 1.01
C GLU A 62 -14.16 5.58 0.25
N ALA A 63 -13.63 6.58 0.97
CA ALA A 63 -12.86 7.67 0.39
C ALA A 63 -11.44 7.27 -0.08
N VAL A 64 -10.96 6.06 0.25
CA VAL A 64 -9.63 5.60 -0.17
C VAL A 64 -9.69 5.04 -1.59
N GLY A 65 -9.09 5.79 -2.52
CA GLY A 65 -9.03 5.43 -3.94
C GLY A 65 -7.83 4.59 -4.36
N GLY A 66 -6.78 4.52 -3.54
CA GLY A 66 -5.55 3.81 -3.85
C GLY A 66 -4.61 3.69 -2.65
N PHE A 67 -3.72 2.70 -2.68
CA PHE A 67 -2.78 2.43 -1.59
C PHE A 67 -1.34 2.33 -2.09
N VAL A 68 -0.50 3.27 -1.67
CA VAL A 68 0.96 3.20 -1.90
C VAL A 68 1.58 2.27 -0.86
N THR A 69 2.18 1.17 -1.29
CA THR A 69 2.67 0.12 -0.39
C THR A 69 4.08 -0.34 -0.75
N HIS A 70 4.81 -0.77 0.28
CA HIS A 70 6.13 -1.38 0.15
C HIS A 70 6.08 -2.83 -0.36
N CYS A 71 4.89 -3.34 -0.70
CA CYS A 71 4.67 -4.70 -1.20
C CYS A 71 4.97 -5.82 -0.18
N GLY A 72 4.96 -5.52 1.12
CA GLY A 72 4.93 -6.58 2.15
C GLY A 72 3.64 -7.39 2.04
N TRP A 73 3.73 -8.71 2.20
CA TRP A 73 2.60 -9.61 1.92
C TRP A 73 1.34 -9.28 2.71
N ASN A 74 1.48 -8.95 4.00
CA ASN A 74 0.34 -8.55 4.83
C ASN A 74 -0.33 -7.27 4.29
N SER A 75 0.44 -6.27 3.89
CA SER A 75 -0.11 -5.03 3.35
C SER A 75 -0.77 -5.25 1.98
N ILE A 76 -0.26 -6.18 1.17
CA ILE A 76 -0.94 -6.58 -0.08
C ILE A 76 -2.27 -7.27 0.24
N LEU A 77 -2.28 -8.22 1.18
CA LEU A 77 -3.52 -8.91 1.57
C LEU A 77 -4.57 -7.93 2.10
N GLU A 78 -4.17 -6.97 2.94
CA GLU A 78 -5.07 -5.92 3.44
C GLU A 78 -5.63 -5.07 2.30
N GLY A 79 -4.78 -4.58 1.38
CA GLY A 79 -5.21 -3.77 0.23
C GLY A 79 -6.11 -4.53 -0.74
N VAL A 80 -5.77 -5.80 -1.03
CA VAL A 80 -6.58 -6.68 -1.88
C VAL A 80 -7.93 -6.96 -1.23
N THR A 81 -7.96 -7.27 0.07
CA THR A 81 -9.22 -7.58 0.79
C THR A 81 -10.13 -6.35 0.90
N ALA A 82 -9.55 -5.17 1.05
CA ALA A 82 -10.27 -3.90 0.99
C ALA A 82 -10.76 -3.54 -0.42
N GLY A 83 -10.24 -4.20 -1.46
CA GLY A 83 -10.61 -3.93 -2.85
C GLY A 83 -10.01 -2.64 -3.41
N VAL A 84 -8.84 -2.25 -2.91
CA VAL A 84 -8.15 -0.99 -3.25
C VAL A 84 -6.99 -1.26 -4.23
N PRO A 85 -6.85 -0.51 -5.33
CA PRO A 85 -5.71 -0.63 -6.23
C PRO A 85 -4.40 -0.14 -5.60
N LEU A 86 -3.28 -0.70 -6.02
CA LEU A 86 -1.99 -0.56 -5.33
C LEU A 86 -0.93 0.18 -6.15
N VAL A 87 -0.33 1.23 -5.59
CA VAL A 87 0.94 1.76 -6.10
C VAL A 87 2.07 0.97 -5.43
N THR A 88 2.82 0.20 -6.21
CA THR A 88 3.88 -0.67 -5.69
C THR A 88 5.21 0.07 -5.57
N TRP A 89 5.80 -0.02 -4.38
CA TRP A 89 7.08 0.60 -4.04
C TRP A 89 7.94 -0.38 -3.23
N PRO A 90 8.37 -1.51 -3.81
CA PRO A 90 9.14 -2.51 -3.08
C PRO A 90 10.45 -1.93 -2.53
N VAL A 91 10.79 -2.30 -1.29
CA VAL A 91 11.99 -1.83 -0.61
C VAL A 91 13.02 -2.94 -0.47
N TYR A 92 12.62 -4.18 -0.13
CA TYR A 92 13.54 -5.29 0.09
C TYR A 92 12.96 -6.70 -0.03
N ALA A 93 13.87 -7.69 -0.15
CA ALA A 93 13.58 -9.12 -0.13
C ALA A 93 12.50 -9.55 -1.15
N GLU A 94 11.45 -10.22 -0.68
CA GLU A 94 10.40 -10.80 -1.51
C GLU A 94 9.44 -9.76 -2.10
N GLN A 95 9.50 -8.51 -1.64
CA GLN A 95 8.61 -7.42 -2.07
C GLN A 95 8.67 -7.17 -3.58
N PHE A 96 9.83 -7.40 -4.21
CA PHE A 96 9.98 -7.29 -5.67
C PHE A 96 9.23 -8.40 -6.43
N TYR A 97 9.10 -9.59 -5.85
CA TYR A 97 8.29 -10.66 -6.43
C TYR A 97 6.80 -10.40 -6.20
N ASN A 98 6.47 -9.92 -4.99
CA ASN A 98 5.10 -9.54 -4.66
C ASN A 98 4.58 -8.42 -5.57
N GLU A 99 5.42 -7.44 -5.91
CA GLU A 99 5.10 -6.41 -6.91
C GLU A 99 4.66 -7.03 -8.24
N LYS A 100 5.37 -8.03 -8.74
CA LYS A 100 5.00 -8.70 -10.01
C LYS A 100 3.65 -9.39 -9.92
N ILE A 101 3.32 -10.00 -8.77
CA ILE A 101 1.99 -10.57 -8.54
C ILE A 101 0.94 -9.47 -8.67
N VAL A 102 1.14 -8.32 -8.02
CA VAL A 102 0.19 -7.20 -8.06
C VAL A 102 0.04 -6.60 -9.46
N ASN A 103 1.15 -6.36 -10.15
CA ASN A 103 1.17 -5.60 -11.40
C ASN A 103 0.89 -6.48 -12.64
N GLU A 104 1.46 -7.69 -12.69
CA GLU A 104 1.43 -8.54 -13.88
C GLU A 104 0.32 -9.60 -13.82
N VAL A 105 0.07 -10.17 -12.63
CA VAL A 105 -0.91 -11.27 -12.44
C VAL A 105 -2.28 -10.73 -12.07
N LEU A 106 -2.37 -10.01 -10.94
CA LEU A 106 -3.62 -9.43 -10.47
C LEU A 106 -4.03 -8.22 -11.32
N LYS A 107 -3.06 -7.49 -11.88
CA LYS A 107 -3.29 -6.28 -12.70
C LYS A 107 -4.16 -5.26 -11.96
N ILE A 108 -3.86 -5.05 -10.68
CA ILE A 108 -4.55 -4.09 -9.80
C ILE A 108 -3.61 -2.98 -9.32
N GLY A 109 -2.40 -2.91 -9.88
CA GLY A 109 -1.40 -1.97 -9.42
C GLY A 109 -0.44 -1.48 -10.49
N ILE A 110 0.29 -0.44 -10.12
CA ILE A 110 1.35 0.16 -10.91
C ILE A 110 2.56 0.47 -10.03
N GLY A 111 3.74 0.10 -10.52
CA GLY A 111 5.00 0.39 -9.83
C GLY A 111 5.52 1.79 -10.08
N VAL A 112 6.20 2.33 -9.07
CA VAL A 112 6.99 3.58 -9.20
C VAL A 112 8.31 3.37 -9.95
N GLY A 113 8.59 2.14 -10.41
CA GLY A 113 9.70 1.84 -11.31
C GLY A 113 11.01 1.41 -10.65
N ILE A 114 10.97 0.92 -9.40
CA ILE A 114 12.17 0.38 -8.73
C ILE A 114 12.42 -1.04 -9.21
N GLN A 115 13.63 -1.32 -9.69
CA GLN A 115 13.99 -2.64 -10.24
C GLN A 115 15.07 -3.37 -9.45
N LYS A 116 15.68 -2.75 -8.44
CA LYS A 116 16.78 -3.34 -7.66
C LYS A 116 16.63 -3.05 -6.18
N TRP A 117 17.12 -3.98 -5.36
CA TRP A 117 17.22 -3.80 -3.92
C TRP A 117 18.14 -2.63 -3.58
N CYS A 118 17.62 -1.64 -2.88
CA CYS A 118 18.41 -0.52 -2.37
C CYS A 118 18.36 -0.55 -0.84
N ARG A 119 19.54 -0.58 -0.23
CA ARG A 119 19.72 -0.66 1.23
C ARG A 119 19.30 0.63 1.95
N ILE A 120 19.11 1.72 1.19
CA ILE A 120 18.69 3.04 1.65
C ILE A 120 17.34 3.35 0.97
N VAL A 121 16.31 3.62 1.77
CA VAL A 121 15.06 4.22 1.31
C VAL A 121 15.41 5.60 0.77
N GLY A 122 15.53 5.77 -0.55
CA GLY A 122 15.98 7.03 -1.13
C GLY A 122 16.77 6.94 -2.44
N ASP A 123 17.20 5.75 -2.88
CA ASP A 123 17.81 5.62 -4.21
C ASP A 123 16.76 5.71 -5.33
N PHE A 124 16.50 6.96 -5.71
CA PHE A 124 16.09 7.50 -7.01
C PHE A 124 14.68 7.23 -7.58
N VAL A 125 13.65 7.07 -6.75
CA VAL A 125 12.29 7.36 -7.24
C VAL A 125 12.12 8.87 -7.28
N LYS A 126 12.18 9.43 -8.49
CA LYS A 126 11.92 10.85 -8.72
C LYS A 126 10.44 11.14 -8.54
N ARG A 127 10.12 12.36 -8.10
CA ARG A 127 8.73 12.85 -7.95
C ARG A 127 7.88 12.61 -9.19
N GLU A 128 8.46 12.68 -10.40
CA GLU A 128 7.71 12.46 -11.64
C GLU A 128 7.15 11.03 -11.75
N ALA A 129 7.90 10.04 -11.26
CA ALA A 129 7.42 8.65 -11.21
C ALA A 129 6.29 8.48 -10.18
N ILE A 130 6.37 9.18 -9.05
CA ILE A 130 5.33 9.19 -8.01
C ILE A 130 4.06 9.82 -8.55
N VAL A 131 4.16 11.02 -9.14
CA VAL A 131 3.05 11.74 -9.76
C VAL A 131 2.37 10.86 -10.81
N LYS A 132 3.16 10.23 -11.69
CA LYS A 132 2.63 9.34 -12.73
C LYS A 132 1.88 8.15 -12.13
N ALA A 133 2.48 7.44 -11.17
CA ALA A 133 1.88 6.25 -10.57
C ALA A 133 0.59 6.57 -9.78
N VAL A 134 0.63 7.64 -8.99
CA VAL A 134 -0.53 8.11 -8.20
C VAL A 134 -1.65 8.57 -9.12
N ASN A 135 -1.36 9.40 -10.12
CA ASN A 135 -2.40 9.88 -11.04
C ASN A 135 -2.97 8.76 -11.92
N GLU A 136 -2.15 7.79 -12.35
CA GLU A 136 -2.66 6.65 -13.12
C GLU A 136 -3.69 5.84 -12.34
N ILE A 137 -3.47 5.60 -11.04
CA ILE A 137 -4.42 4.86 -10.19
C ILE A 137 -5.66 5.68 -9.84
N MET A 138 -5.50 6.98 -9.60
CA MET A 138 -6.61 7.83 -9.17
C MET A 138 -7.52 8.22 -10.34
N MET A 139 -6.92 8.63 -11.48
CA MET A 139 -7.62 9.29 -12.58
C MET A 139 -7.11 8.92 -13.98
N GLY A 140 -6.20 7.96 -14.12
CA GLY A 140 -5.69 7.50 -15.42
C GLY A 140 -6.70 6.65 -16.19
N ASP A 141 -6.41 6.39 -17.46
CA ASP A 141 -7.31 5.66 -18.36
C ASP A 141 -7.62 4.24 -17.87
N ARG A 142 -6.67 3.61 -17.16
CA ARG A 142 -6.81 2.27 -16.59
C ARG A 142 -7.29 2.26 -15.13
N ALA A 143 -7.54 3.43 -14.54
CA ALA A 143 -7.91 3.55 -13.13
C ALA A 143 -9.19 2.77 -12.81
N GLU A 144 -10.20 2.89 -13.67
CA GLU A 144 -11.50 2.23 -13.45
C GLU A 144 -11.40 0.70 -13.61
N GLU A 145 -10.63 0.23 -14.60
CA GLU A 145 -10.36 -1.20 -14.76
C GLU A 145 -9.66 -1.76 -13.51
N MET A 146 -8.60 -1.10 -13.04
CA MET A 146 -7.87 -1.52 -11.84
C MET A 146 -8.77 -1.52 -10.60
N ARG A 147 -9.60 -0.50 -10.40
CA ARG A 147 -10.56 -0.43 -9.28
C ARG A 147 -11.59 -1.56 -9.36
N SER A 148 -12.17 -1.80 -10.53
CA SER A 148 -13.15 -2.89 -10.71
C SER A 148 -12.52 -4.26 -10.42
N ARG A 149 -11.29 -4.48 -10.88
CA ARG A 149 -10.55 -5.73 -10.62
C ARG A 149 -10.20 -5.87 -9.14
N ALA A 150 -9.72 -4.80 -8.50
CA ALA A 150 -9.41 -4.81 -7.07
C ALA A 150 -10.64 -5.15 -6.23
N LYS A 151 -11.80 -4.53 -6.51
CA LYS A 151 -13.08 -4.85 -5.86
C LYS A 151 -13.46 -6.33 -6.03
N ALA A 152 -13.36 -6.87 -7.24
CA ALA A 152 -13.66 -8.27 -7.51
C ALA A 152 -12.75 -9.22 -6.71
N PHE A 153 -11.44 -8.93 -6.62
CA PHE A 153 -10.53 -9.71 -5.78
C PHE A 153 -10.83 -9.56 -4.29
N GLY A 154 -11.22 -8.38 -3.82
CA GLY A 154 -11.65 -8.16 -2.43
C GLY A 154 -12.87 -8.99 -2.06
N GLU A 155 -13.87 -9.05 -2.93
CA GLU A 155 -15.03 -9.94 -2.75
C GLU A 155 -14.64 -11.42 -2.77
N MET A 156 -13.75 -11.84 -3.68
CA MET A 156 -13.25 -13.21 -3.71
C MET A 156 -12.49 -13.57 -2.43
N ALA A 157 -11.68 -12.65 -1.91
CA ALA A 157 -10.94 -12.84 -0.66
C ALA A 157 -11.89 -13.00 0.53
N LYS A 158 -12.95 -12.18 0.62
CA LYS A 158 -14.00 -12.31 1.64
C LYS A 158 -14.72 -13.66 1.54
N ARG A 159 -15.19 -14.04 0.34
CA ARG A 159 -15.85 -15.34 0.11
C ARG A 159 -14.96 -16.54 0.42
N ALA A 160 -13.64 -16.44 0.25
CA ALA A 160 -12.73 -17.54 0.52
C ALA A 160 -12.66 -17.91 2.02
N VAL A 161 -12.86 -16.93 2.91
CA VAL A 161 -12.74 -17.11 4.37
C VAL A 161 -14.08 -17.23 5.09
N GLU A 162 -15.19 -16.89 4.42
CA GLU A 162 -16.55 -17.10 4.93
C GLU A 162 -16.86 -18.60 5.14
N ASN A 163 -17.90 -18.89 5.92
CA ASN A 163 -18.37 -20.26 6.15
C ASN A 163 -18.70 -20.95 4.81
N GLY A 164 -18.05 -22.08 4.55
CA GLY A 164 -18.16 -22.81 3.28
C GLY A 164 -17.23 -22.30 2.16
N GLY A 165 -16.45 -21.25 2.43
CA GLY A 165 -15.38 -20.77 1.56
C GLY A 165 -14.23 -21.75 1.41
N SER A 166 -13.39 -21.55 0.40
CA SER A 166 -12.28 -22.45 0.09
C SER A 166 -11.20 -22.47 1.18
N SER A 167 -10.75 -21.31 1.67
CA SER A 167 -9.77 -21.22 2.76
C SER A 167 -10.34 -21.72 4.08
N PHE A 168 -11.62 -21.43 4.36
CA PHE A 168 -12.31 -21.95 5.53
C PHE A 168 -12.36 -23.48 5.53
N SER A 169 -12.75 -24.07 4.40
CA SER A 169 -12.83 -25.53 4.22
C SER A 169 -11.46 -26.18 4.33
N ASN A 170 -10.43 -25.60 3.69
CA ASN A 170 -9.05 -26.11 3.77
C ASN A 170 -8.51 -26.10 5.21
N LEU A 171 -8.81 -25.05 5.98
CA LEU A 171 -8.41 -24.98 7.38
C LEU A 171 -9.11 -26.07 8.22
N ASN A 172 -10.41 -26.30 7.99
CA ASN A 172 -11.14 -27.36 8.68
C ASN A 172 -10.61 -28.75 8.32
N SER A 173 -10.34 -29.02 7.04
CA SER A 173 -9.70 -30.28 6.62
C SER A 173 -8.36 -30.49 7.31
N LEU A 174 -7.54 -29.44 7.43
CA LEU A 174 -6.27 -29.53 8.15
C LEU A 174 -6.47 -29.84 9.65
N ILE A 175 -7.44 -29.21 10.30
CA ILE A 175 -7.76 -29.47 11.72
C ILE A 175 -8.22 -30.91 11.91
N GLU A 176 -9.10 -31.40 11.04
CA GLU A 176 -9.58 -32.79 11.05
C GLU A 176 -8.42 -33.78 10.90
N ASP A 177 -7.55 -33.59 9.90
CA ASP A 177 -6.38 -34.42 9.65
C ASP A 177 -5.42 -34.47 10.86
N LEU A 178 -5.21 -33.34 11.53
CA LEU A 178 -4.37 -33.28 12.73
C LEU A 178 -5.03 -33.95 13.94
N SER A 179 -6.35 -33.86 14.06
CA SER A 179 -7.10 -34.51 15.14
C SER A 179 -7.06 -36.03 15.06
N LEU A 180 -7.08 -36.58 13.84
CA LEU A 180 -7.01 -38.02 13.58
C LEU A 180 -5.61 -38.63 13.84
N ARG A 181 -4.56 -37.80 13.88
CA ARG A 181 -3.17 -38.23 14.11
C ARG A 181 -2.72 -38.16 15.57
N ARG A 182 -3.62 -37.75 16.47
CA ARG A 182 -3.33 -37.61 17.90
C ARG A 182 -3.42 -38.98 18.58
N HIS A 183 -2.33 -39.75 18.49
CA HIS A 183 -2.05 -40.92 19.34
C HIS A 183 -1.42 -40.47 20.67
#